data_AF-A0A2H5QWY4-F1
#
_entry.id   AF-A0A2H5QWY4-F1
#
_cell.length_a   1.000
_cell.length_b   1.000
_cell.length_c   1.000
_cell.angle_alpha   90.00
_cell.angle_beta   90.00
_cell.angle_gamma   90.00
#
_symmetry.space_group_name_H-M   'P 1'
#
loop_
_entity.id
_entity.type
_entity.pdbx_description
1 polymer ?
#
loop_
_entity_poly.entity_id
_entity_poly.type
_entity_poly.pdbx_seq_one_letter_code
_entity_poly.pdbx_strand_id
1 'polypeptide(L)'
;MCGSKRVWVSELIFILLVVKGWWSEGCLEQERSALLQLRHFFNDDRFLQNWVDDEYYSDCCQWKQVECNDTTGRVIELDLALTRNWKSAEWYMNASLFTPFEQLESLDLIGNNIAGCVENEGLDRLSRLNNLKFLYLSFNYFNNSIFSSLCGLSSLRHLSLAVNRLNGSVDIKGLNSLSNLEELDMKYNAIDNLVVPKDYRGLRKLNTLRLGGTDIAMIDGSKVLQSIGSLPSLKTLYLLYTNFTGTVVNQGK
;
A
#
# COMPACT_ATOMS: atom_id res chain seq x y z
N MET A 1 -36.09 -31.30 56.21
CA MET A 1 -36.83 -31.01 54.95
C MET A 1 -36.35 -29.68 54.40
N CYS A 2 -36.15 -29.63 53.08
CA CYS A 2 -35.84 -28.49 52.22
C CYS A 2 -34.60 -27.63 52.49
N GLY A 3 -33.62 -27.77 51.60
CA GLY A 3 -32.50 -26.85 51.44
C GLY A 3 -32.85 -25.63 50.60
N SER A 4 -31.85 -24.77 50.41
CA SER A 4 -31.81 -23.84 49.30
C SER A 4 -30.36 -23.58 48.92
N LYS A 5 -29.90 -24.29 47.88
CA LYS A 5 -28.71 -23.94 47.12
C LYS A 5 -29.08 -22.74 46.26
N ARG A 6 -28.64 -21.54 46.63
CA ARG A 6 -28.74 -20.34 45.78
C ARG A 6 -27.54 -19.42 45.97
N VAL A 7 -26.36 -19.86 45.55
CA VAL A 7 -25.26 -18.97 45.17
C VAL A 7 -24.42 -19.69 44.12
N TRP A 8 -24.87 -19.72 42.87
CA TRP A 8 -24.05 -20.25 41.75
C TRP A 8 -24.26 -19.51 40.44
N VAL A 9 -25.33 -18.73 40.27
CA VAL A 9 -25.63 -18.10 38.97
C VAL A 9 -24.94 -16.73 38.80
N SER A 10 -24.91 -15.89 39.83
CA SER A 10 -24.29 -14.55 39.74
C SER A 10 -22.76 -14.60 39.67
N GLU A 11 -22.12 -15.52 40.41
CA GLU A 11 -20.68 -15.73 40.31
C GLU A 11 -20.29 -16.37 38.97
N LEU A 12 -21.09 -17.29 38.41
CA LEU A 12 -20.87 -17.80 37.05
C LEU A 12 -21.00 -16.69 35.99
N ILE A 13 -21.97 -15.79 36.13
CA ILE A 13 -22.14 -14.65 35.21
C ILE A 13 -20.97 -13.67 35.33
N PHE A 14 -20.49 -13.40 36.54
CA PHE A 14 -19.34 -12.54 36.77
C PHE A 14 -18.05 -13.18 36.24
N ILE A 15 -17.86 -14.50 36.45
CA ILE A 15 -16.76 -15.26 35.83
C ILE A 15 -16.89 -15.25 34.30
N LEU A 16 -18.08 -15.45 33.73
CA LEU A 16 -18.29 -15.36 32.27
C LEU A 16 -18.01 -13.95 31.72
N LEU A 17 -18.28 -12.88 32.48
CA LEU A 17 -17.98 -11.50 32.09
C LEU A 17 -16.50 -11.14 32.26
N VAL A 18 -15.83 -11.67 33.30
CA VAL A 18 -14.38 -11.53 33.52
C VAL A 18 -13.59 -12.36 32.49
N VAL A 19 -14.09 -13.54 32.14
CA VAL A 19 -13.54 -14.39 31.07
C VAL A 19 -13.79 -13.74 29.70
N LYS A 20 -14.99 -13.21 29.42
CA LYS A 20 -15.26 -12.41 28.20
C LYS A 20 -14.43 -11.13 28.09
N GLY A 21 -13.99 -10.55 29.20
CA GLY A 21 -13.14 -9.37 29.22
C GLY A 21 -11.67 -9.64 28.90
N TRP A 22 -11.24 -10.91 28.86
CA TRP A 22 -9.84 -11.34 28.66
C TRP A 22 -9.66 -12.25 27.45
N TRP A 23 -10.67 -12.37 26.57
CA TRP A 23 -10.53 -13.09 25.32
C TRP A 23 -10.40 -12.03 24.25
N SER A 24 -9.19 -11.90 23.69
CA SER A 24 -9.05 -11.31 22.36
C SER A 24 -9.99 -12.11 21.48
N GLU A 25 -11.17 -11.57 21.15
CA GLU A 25 -11.88 -12.07 19.98
C GLU A 25 -10.89 -11.87 18.85
N GLY A 26 -10.36 -12.97 18.32
CA GLY A 26 -9.32 -12.93 17.31
C GLY A 26 -9.76 -12.08 16.11
N CYS A 27 -8.85 -11.93 15.15
CA CYS A 27 -9.10 -11.09 14.00
C CYS A 27 -10.46 -11.36 13.33
N LEU A 28 -11.07 -10.28 12.84
CA LEU A 28 -12.40 -10.29 12.23
C LEU A 28 -12.51 -11.39 11.15
N GLU A 29 -13.56 -12.21 11.19
CA GLU A 29 -13.71 -13.38 10.31
C GLU A 29 -13.59 -13.03 8.81
N GLN A 30 -14.13 -11.88 8.40
CA GLN A 30 -14.03 -11.39 7.03
C GLN A 30 -12.58 -11.05 6.64
N GLU A 31 -11.79 -10.46 7.55
CA GLU A 31 -10.37 -10.16 7.32
C GLU A 31 -9.56 -11.45 7.28
N ARG A 32 -9.80 -12.39 8.21
CA ARG A 32 -9.21 -13.73 8.21
C ARG A 32 -9.45 -14.46 6.88
N SER A 33 -10.70 -14.49 6.41
CA SER A 33 -11.05 -15.12 5.14
C SER A 33 -10.36 -14.44 3.95
N ALA A 34 -10.28 -13.12 3.95
CA ALA A 34 -9.57 -12.36 2.92
C ALA A 34 -8.07 -12.69 2.89
N LEU A 35 -7.43 -12.84 4.05
CA LEU A 35 -6.02 -13.24 4.13
C LEU A 35 -5.79 -14.66 3.58
N LEU A 36 -6.66 -15.62 3.93
CA LEU A 36 -6.57 -16.97 3.36
C LEU A 36 -6.75 -16.96 1.83
N GLN A 37 -7.59 -16.09 1.29
CA GLN A 37 -7.71 -15.89 -0.16
C GLN A 37 -6.43 -15.28 -0.75
N LEU A 38 -5.87 -14.24 -0.12
CA LEU A 38 -4.62 -13.61 -0.56
C LEU A 38 -3.45 -14.61 -0.61
N ARG A 39 -3.36 -15.53 0.35
CA ARG A 39 -2.33 -16.58 0.40
C ARG A 39 -2.18 -17.36 -0.91
N HIS A 40 -3.27 -17.56 -1.65
CA HIS A 40 -3.25 -18.29 -2.93
C HIS A 40 -2.46 -17.55 -4.02
N PHE A 41 -2.39 -16.22 -3.94
CA PHE A 41 -1.67 -15.37 -4.88
C PHE A 41 -0.22 -15.13 -4.45
N PHE A 42 0.00 -15.01 -3.14
CA PHE A 42 1.32 -14.83 -2.51
C PHE A 42 1.88 -16.18 -2.07
N ASN A 43 2.28 -16.96 -3.06
CA ASN A 43 2.52 -18.40 -2.97
C ASN A 43 3.95 -18.80 -2.62
N ASP A 44 4.75 -17.91 -2.03
CA ASP A 44 6.03 -18.29 -1.45
C ASP A 44 5.82 -18.79 -0.02
N ASP A 45 5.68 -20.12 0.08
CA ASP A 45 5.48 -20.84 1.33
C ASP A 45 6.60 -20.64 2.36
N ARG A 46 7.62 -19.83 2.12
CA ARG A 46 8.61 -19.47 3.16
C ARG A 46 8.13 -18.33 4.05
N PHE A 47 7.27 -17.46 3.54
CA PHE A 47 6.89 -16.21 4.22
C PHE A 47 5.52 -16.29 4.90
N LEU A 48 4.55 -16.96 4.28
CA LEU A 48 3.16 -17.03 4.78
C LEU A 48 2.81 -18.38 5.45
N GLN A 49 3.82 -19.06 6.04
CA GLN A 49 3.65 -20.42 6.59
C GLN A 49 2.58 -20.54 7.66
N ASN A 50 2.41 -19.51 8.48
CA ASN A 50 1.50 -19.54 9.61
C ASN A 50 0.11 -18.99 9.30
N TRP A 51 -0.21 -18.70 8.04
CA TRP A 51 -1.55 -18.33 7.60
C TRP A 51 -2.39 -19.60 7.44
N VAL A 52 -2.77 -20.22 8.56
CA VAL A 52 -3.40 -21.54 8.59
C VAL A 52 -4.90 -21.47 8.85
N ASP A 53 -5.65 -22.28 8.10
CA ASP A 53 -7.05 -22.56 8.37
C ASP A 53 -7.11 -23.86 9.18
N ASP A 54 -7.06 -23.74 10.51
CA ASP A 54 -7.08 -24.87 11.44
C ASP A 54 -8.45 -25.04 12.13
N GLU A 55 -8.72 -26.25 12.63
CA GLU A 55 -9.98 -26.58 13.33
C GLU A 55 -10.23 -25.74 14.58
N TYR A 56 -9.20 -25.06 15.10
CA TYR A 56 -9.26 -24.27 16.32
C TYR A 56 -9.49 -22.77 16.08
N TYR A 57 -9.72 -22.35 14.84
CA TYR A 57 -9.90 -20.94 14.47
C TYR A 57 -8.70 -20.10 14.93
N SER A 58 -7.60 -20.16 14.17
CA SER A 58 -6.42 -19.35 14.45
C SER A 58 -6.72 -17.85 14.33
N ASP A 59 -6.31 -17.10 15.36
CA ASP A 59 -6.35 -15.64 15.37
C ASP A 59 -5.35 -15.08 14.35
N CYS A 60 -5.85 -14.43 13.30
CA CYS A 60 -5.01 -13.91 12.23
C CYS A 60 -4.09 -12.77 12.69
N CYS A 61 -4.36 -12.13 13.83
CA CYS A 61 -3.46 -11.14 14.43
C CYS A 61 -2.17 -11.75 14.99
N GLN A 62 -2.11 -13.08 15.11
CA GLN A 62 -0.89 -13.82 15.46
C GLN A 62 -0.12 -14.29 14.22
N TRP A 63 -0.64 -14.02 13.01
CA TRP A 63 0.03 -14.41 11.79
C TRP A 63 1.21 -13.49 11.52
N LYS A 64 2.29 -14.05 10.94
CA LYS A 64 3.41 -13.22 10.51
C LYS A 64 2.90 -12.35 9.38
N GLN A 65 3.46 -11.15 9.26
CA GLN A 65 3.08 -10.17 8.24
C GLN A 65 1.69 -9.56 8.41
N VAL A 66 1.00 -9.85 9.51
CA VAL A 66 -0.27 -9.22 9.87
C VAL A 66 -0.05 -8.49 11.18
N GLU A 67 -0.31 -7.18 11.18
CA GLU A 67 -0.39 -6.40 12.40
C GLU A 67 -1.83 -5.93 12.58
N CYS A 68 -2.33 -6.08 13.80
CA CYS A 68 -3.66 -5.67 14.19
C CYS A 68 -3.60 -4.52 15.21
N ASN A 69 -4.66 -3.74 15.24
CA ASN A 69 -4.87 -2.80 16.32
C ASN A 69 -5.24 -3.54 17.61
N ASP A 70 -4.46 -3.36 18.68
CA ASP A 70 -4.64 -4.03 19.98
C ASP A 70 -6.01 -3.80 20.63
N THR A 71 -6.72 -2.72 20.26
CA THR A 71 -8.03 -2.38 20.83
C THR A 71 -9.18 -2.91 20.01
N THR A 72 -9.09 -2.88 18.68
CA THR A 72 -10.19 -3.26 17.79
C THR A 72 -10.05 -4.69 17.24
N GLY A 73 -8.87 -5.31 17.33
CA GLY A 73 -8.58 -6.61 16.72
C GLY A 73 -8.59 -6.59 15.18
N ARG A 74 -8.62 -5.40 14.56
CA ARG A 74 -8.68 -5.23 13.10
C ARG A 74 -7.30 -5.11 12.51
N VAL A 75 -7.12 -5.65 11.31
CA VAL A 75 -5.85 -5.56 10.56
C VAL A 75 -5.55 -4.10 10.19
N ILE A 76 -4.36 -3.62 10.58
CA ILE A 76 -3.86 -2.28 10.28
C ILE A 76 -2.63 -2.28 9.37
N GLU A 77 -1.87 -3.37 9.32
CA GLU A 77 -0.74 -3.50 8.39
C GLU A 77 -0.64 -4.91 7.82
N LEU A 78 -0.32 -4.95 6.52
CA LEU A 78 -0.03 -6.17 5.77
C LEU A 78 1.33 -6.05 5.08
N ASP A 79 2.28 -6.86 5.54
CA ASP A 79 3.62 -6.98 4.97
C ASP A 79 3.72 -8.15 3.98
N LEU A 80 3.30 -7.92 2.74
CA LEU A 80 3.40 -8.92 1.68
C LEU A 80 4.68 -8.77 0.85
N ALA A 81 5.71 -8.08 1.36
CA ALA A 81 6.97 -7.92 0.65
C ALA A 81 7.63 -9.27 0.37
N LEU A 82 8.02 -9.50 -0.90
CA LEU A 82 8.75 -10.69 -1.36
C LEU A 82 8.03 -12.02 -1.06
N THR A 83 6.71 -11.99 -0.90
CA THR A 83 5.88 -13.17 -0.56
C THR A 83 5.40 -13.96 -1.77
N ARG A 84 5.76 -13.52 -2.98
CA ARG A 84 5.63 -14.30 -4.21
C ARG A 84 7.01 -14.78 -4.70
N ASN A 85 7.06 -16.01 -5.20
CA ASN A 85 8.30 -16.57 -5.72
C ASN A 85 8.83 -15.74 -6.90
N TRP A 86 10.04 -15.21 -6.77
CA TRP A 86 10.68 -14.35 -7.77
C TRP A 86 10.86 -15.02 -9.15
N LYS A 87 10.90 -16.36 -9.21
CA LYS A 87 10.96 -17.13 -10.47
C LYS A 87 9.62 -17.25 -11.17
N SER A 88 8.51 -16.93 -10.49
CA SER A 88 7.19 -16.96 -11.10
C SER A 88 7.03 -15.85 -12.13
N ALA A 89 6.18 -16.10 -13.13
CA ALA A 89 5.85 -15.09 -14.12
C ALA A 89 5.22 -13.85 -13.49
N GLU A 90 5.30 -12.75 -14.24
CA GLU A 90 4.54 -11.53 -13.97
C GLU A 90 3.04 -11.82 -13.88
N TRP A 91 2.33 -11.06 -13.05
CA TRP A 91 0.90 -11.26 -12.85
C TRP A 91 0.16 -9.93 -12.66
N TYR A 92 -1.16 -10.01 -12.80
CA TYR A 92 -2.08 -8.89 -12.62
C TYR A 92 -2.87 -9.09 -11.34
N MET A 93 -2.77 -8.13 -10.43
CA MET A 93 -3.37 -8.20 -9.09
C MET A 93 -4.84 -7.78 -9.11
N ASN A 94 -5.67 -8.45 -8.32
CA ASN A 94 -7.02 -7.99 -8.00
C ASN A 94 -6.95 -7.18 -6.70
N ALA A 95 -7.01 -5.85 -6.79
CA ALA A 95 -6.92 -4.98 -5.61
C ALA A 95 -8.17 -5.03 -4.73
N SER A 96 -9.32 -5.52 -5.23
CA SER A 96 -10.53 -5.68 -4.42
C SER A 96 -10.37 -6.69 -3.29
N LEU A 97 -9.39 -7.60 -3.38
CA LEU A 97 -9.07 -8.55 -2.31
C LEU A 97 -8.63 -7.86 -1.01
N PHE A 98 -8.20 -6.59 -1.05
CA PHE A 98 -7.81 -5.81 0.12
C PHE A 98 -8.96 -4.98 0.71
N THR A 99 -10.10 -4.90 0.05
CA THR A 99 -11.24 -4.08 0.53
C THR A 99 -11.85 -4.52 1.87
N PRO A 100 -11.74 -5.78 2.33
CA PRO A 100 -12.20 -6.17 3.67
C PRO A 100 -11.41 -5.53 4.83
N PHE A 101 -10.17 -5.09 4.60
CA PHE A 101 -9.29 -4.53 5.64
C PHE A 101 -9.57 -3.03 5.86
N GLU A 102 -10.77 -2.68 6.33
CA GLU A 102 -11.24 -1.29 6.40
C GLU A 102 -10.37 -0.37 7.28
N GLN A 103 -9.65 -0.94 8.26
CA GLN A 103 -8.73 -0.19 9.13
C GLN A 103 -7.28 -0.19 8.63
N LEU A 104 -6.99 -0.80 7.48
CA LEU A 104 -5.64 -0.90 6.92
C LEU A 104 -5.00 0.48 6.76
N GLU A 105 -3.83 0.65 7.37
CA GLU A 105 -3.00 1.84 7.31
C GLU A 105 -1.79 1.66 6.39
N SER A 106 -1.23 0.45 6.34
CA SER A 106 -0.02 0.14 5.59
C SER A 106 -0.19 -1.13 4.76
N LEU A 107 0.16 -1.05 3.47
CA LEU A 107 0.18 -2.18 2.55
C LEU A 107 1.54 -2.24 1.85
N ASP A 108 2.33 -3.26 2.19
CA ASP A 108 3.59 -3.55 1.52
C ASP A 108 3.42 -4.68 0.50
N LEU A 109 3.68 -4.37 -0.77
CA LEU A 109 3.62 -5.30 -1.90
C LEU A 109 4.95 -5.33 -2.66
N ILE A 110 6.05 -4.95 -2.02
CA ILE A 110 7.36 -4.89 -2.64
C ILE A 110 7.77 -6.25 -3.21
N GLY A 111 8.34 -6.27 -4.42
CA GLY A 111 9.06 -7.46 -4.89
C GLY A 111 8.19 -8.66 -5.24
N ASN A 112 6.97 -8.43 -5.75
CA ASN A 112 6.00 -9.49 -6.00
C ASN A 112 5.73 -9.76 -7.49
N ASN A 113 6.59 -9.32 -8.41
CA ASN A 113 6.40 -9.52 -9.85
C ASN A 113 5.05 -9.00 -10.40
N ILE A 114 4.46 -7.96 -9.80
CA ILE A 114 3.16 -7.41 -10.23
C ILE A 114 3.37 -6.51 -11.45
N ALA A 115 2.74 -6.82 -12.59
CA ALA A 115 2.82 -6.01 -13.81
C ALA A 115 1.68 -4.99 -13.96
N GLY A 116 0.58 -5.21 -13.24
CA GLY A 116 -0.60 -4.36 -13.31
C GLY A 116 -1.73 -4.91 -12.45
N CYS A 117 -2.95 -4.41 -12.69
CA CYS A 117 -4.15 -4.90 -12.04
C CYS A 117 -5.10 -5.54 -13.04
N VAL A 118 -5.96 -6.43 -12.57
CA VAL A 118 -7.07 -7.00 -13.35
C VAL A 118 -8.02 -5.87 -13.77
N GLU A 119 -8.58 -5.96 -14.98
CA GLU A 119 -9.53 -4.98 -15.49
C GLU A 119 -10.71 -4.82 -14.53
N ASN A 120 -11.12 -3.57 -14.28
CA ASN A 120 -12.15 -3.19 -13.30
C ASN A 120 -11.82 -3.51 -11.84
N GLU A 121 -10.66 -4.07 -11.52
CA GLU A 121 -10.22 -4.38 -10.14
C GLU A 121 -8.87 -3.73 -9.82
N GLY A 122 -8.71 -2.49 -10.30
CA GLY A 122 -7.51 -1.66 -10.14
C GLY A 122 -7.30 -1.12 -8.74
N LEU A 123 -6.16 -0.44 -8.53
CA LEU A 123 -5.84 0.22 -7.26
C LEU A 123 -6.90 1.24 -6.82
N ASP A 124 -7.79 1.69 -7.70
CA ASP A 124 -8.90 2.59 -7.37
C ASP A 124 -9.88 1.93 -6.39
N ARG A 125 -9.92 0.59 -6.34
CA ARG A 125 -10.68 -0.18 -5.34
C ARG A 125 -10.22 0.09 -3.91
N LEU A 126 -8.94 0.42 -3.73
CA LEU A 126 -8.38 0.78 -2.43
C LEU A 126 -8.85 2.16 -1.95
N SER A 127 -9.58 2.94 -2.76
CA SER A 127 -10.17 4.22 -2.33
C SER A 127 -11.19 4.09 -1.21
N ARG A 128 -11.70 2.87 -0.97
CA ARG A 128 -12.56 2.54 0.17
C ARG A 128 -11.79 2.47 1.50
N LEU A 129 -10.47 2.29 1.44
CA LEU A 129 -9.59 2.17 2.60
C LEU A 129 -9.19 3.57 3.09
N ASN A 130 -10.11 4.21 3.81
CA ASN A 130 -9.94 5.59 4.26
C ASN A 130 -8.76 5.80 5.22
N ASN A 131 -8.24 4.72 5.81
CA ASN A 131 -7.11 4.76 6.73
C ASN A 131 -5.77 4.48 6.03
N LEU A 132 -5.76 4.08 4.75
CA LEU A 132 -4.55 3.67 4.03
C LEU A 132 -3.61 4.87 3.83
N LYS A 133 -2.49 4.89 4.56
CA LYS A 133 -1.49 5.97 4.56
C LYS A 133 -0.24 5.59 3.78
N PHE A 134 0.14 4.31 3.80
CA PHE A 134 1.39 3.82 3.21
C PHE A 134 1.09 2.74 2.18
N LEU A 135 1.55 2.95 0.95
CA LEU A 135 1.45 1.97 -0.13
C LEU A 135 2.81 1.77 -0.78
N TYR A 136 3.39 0.58 -0.60
CA TYR A 136 4.69 0.23 -1.14
C TYR A 136 4.54 -0.77 -2.29
N LEU A 137 4.89 -0.33 -3.50
CA LEU A 137 4.78 -1.11 -4.74
C LEU A 137 6.13 -1.23 -5.44
N SER A 138 7.22 -0.98 -4.72
CA SER A 138 8.56 -1.00 -5.28
C SER A 138 9.00 -2.40 -5.71
N PHE A 139 9.99 -2.50 -6.60
CA PHE A 139 10.48 -3.78 -7.13
C PHE A 139 9.37 -4.62 -7.78
N ASN A 140 8.54 -3.99 -8.60
CA ASN A 140 7.52 -4.66 -9.40
C ASN A 140 7.71 -4.30 -10.89
N TYR A 141 6.71 -4.58 -11.72
CA TYR A 141 6.75 -4.36 -13.16
C TYR A 141 5.69 -3.37 -13.65
N PHE A 142 5.16 -2.51 -12.77
CA PHE A 142 4.18 -1.50 -13.15
C PHE A 142 4.73 -0.56 -14.21
N ASN A 143 3.93 -0.30 -15.25
CA ASN A 143 4.20 0.71 -16.26
C ASN A 143 3.33 1.96 -16.02
N ASN A 144 3.41 2.94 -16.93
CA ASN A 144 2.70 4.22 -16.80
C ASN A 144 1.16 4.08 -16.69
N SER A 145 0.57 2.93 -17.01
CA SER A 145 -0.87 2.71 -16.80
C SER A 145 -1.27 2.72 -15.33
N ILE A 146 -0.35 2.50 -14.38
CA ILE A 146 -0.67 2.52 -12.95
C ILE A 146 -1.33 3.84 -12.52
N PHE A 147 -0.94 4.98 -13.11
CA PHE A 147 -1.47 6.28 -12.74
C PHE A 147 -2.98 6.38 -12.96
N SER A 148 -3.56 5.70 -13.95
CA SER A 148 -5.02 5.71 -14.15
C SER A 148 -5.78 5.05 -13.00
N SER A 149 -5.14 4.12 -12.29
CA SER A 149 -5.71 3.37 -11.17
C SER A 149 -5.42 3.97 -9.78
N LEU A 150 -4.56 4.99 -9.66
CA LEU A 150 -4.27 5.63 -8.36
C LEU A 150 -5.31 6.69 -7.96
N CYS A 151 -6.34 6.88 -8.77
CA CYS A 151 -7.40 7.84 -8.51
C CYS A 151 -8.20 7.45 -7.26
N GLY A 152 -8.46 8.43 -6.37
CA GLY A 152 -9.32 8.26 -5.20
C GLY A 152 -8.59 7.87 -3.91
N LEU A 153 -7.29 7.56 -3.95
CA LEU A 153 -6.50 7.17 -2.76
C LEU A 153 -6.11 8.37 -1.89
N SER A 154 -7.08 9.22 -1.56
CA SER A 154 -6.88 10.52 -0.92
C SER A 154 -6.30 10.45 0.50
N SER A 155 -6.35 9.28 1.15
CA SER A 155 -5.77 8.99 2.47
C SER A 155 -4.24 8.80 2.43
N LEU A 156 -3.66 8.49 1.26
CA LEU A 156 -2.24 8.21 1.16
C LEU A 156 -1.37 9.39 1.58
N ARG A 157 -0.33 9.07 2.36
CA ARG A 157 0.77 9.95 2.76
C ARG A 157 2.08 9.55 2.09
N HIS A 158 2.30 8.26 1.87
CA HIS A 158 3.50 7.74 1.23
C HIS A 158 3.14 6.76 0.13
N LEU A 159 3.71 6.98 -1.06
CA LEU A 159 3.58 6.08 -2.21
C LEU A 159 4.98 5.78 -2.76
N SER A 160 5.32 4.50 -2.82
CA SER A 160 6.59 4.03 -3.37
C SER A 160 6.36 3.20 -4.64
N LEU A 161 6.87 3.68 -5.77
CA LEU A 161 6.87 3.06 -7.10
C LEU A 161 8.30 2.86 -7.61
N ALA A 162 9.29 2.85 -6.71
CA ALA A 162 10.68 2.70 -7.10
C ALA A 162 10.94 1.35 -7.76
N VAL A 163 11.90 1.29 -8.68
CA VAL A 163 12.28 0.03 -9.36
C VAL A 163 11.05 -0.64 -10.01
N ASN A 164 10.44 0.06 -10.95
CA ASN A 164 9.34 -0.41 -11.78
C ASN A 164 9.69 -0.20 -13.27
N ARG A 165 8.70 -0.30 -14.17
CA ARG A 165 8.85 -0.05 -15.61
C ARG A 165 8.25 1.29 -16.02
N LEU A 166 8.27 2.29 -15.13
CA LEU A 166 7.85 3.64 -15.50
C LEU A 166 8.89 4.26 -16.43
N ASN A 167 8.46 4.82 -17.55
CA ASN A 167 9.40 5.33 -18.55
C ASN A 167 8.89 6.51 -19.38
N GLY A 168 9.83 7.22 -20.01
CA GLY A 168 9.54 8.31 -20.94
C GLY A 168 8.82 9.48 -20.28
N SER A 169 7.77 9.97 -20.95
CA SER A 169 6.91 11.03 -20.41
C SER A 169 5.73 10.44 -19.62
N VAL A 170 5.70 10.71 -18.32
CA VAL A 170 4.72 10.17 -17.37
C VAL A 170 3.65 11.20 -17.06
N ASP A 171 2.40 10.94 -17.43
CA ASP A 171 1.24 11.76 -17.06
C ASP A 171 0.80 11.47 -15.61
N ILE A 172 0.93 12.48 -14.74
CA ILE A 172 0.59 12.37 -13.32
C ILE A 172 -0.84 12.84 -13.00
N LYS A 173 -1.72 12.99 -13.99
CA LYS A 173 -3.13 13.36 -13.80
C LYS A 173 -3.84 12.46 -12.78
N GLY A 174 -3.53 11.18 -12.76
CA GLY A 174 -4.08 10.21 -11.81
C GLY A 174 -3.77 10.52 -10.34
N LEU A 175 -2.66 11.22 -10.08
CA LEU A 175 -2.26 11.63 -8.73
C LEU A 175 -3.01 12.89 -8.24
N ASN A 176 -3.90 13.48 -9.06
CA ASN A 176 -4.61 14.72 -8.72
C ASN A 176 -5.45 14.61 -7.44
N SER A 177 -5.90 13.41 -7.09
CA SER A 177 -6.70 13.14 -5.88
C SER A 177 -5.86 12.91 -4.61
N LEU A 178 -4.54 12.69 -4.74
CA LEU A 178 -3.65 12.39 -3.63
C LEU A 178 -3.23 13.68 -2.89
N SER A 179 -4.22 14.38 -2.36
CA SER A 179 -4.03 15.69 -1.72
C SER A 179 -3.29 15.63 -0.38
N ASN A 180 -3.28 14.46 0.27
CA ASN A 180 -2.54 14.21 1.50
C ASN A 180 -1.15 13.59 1.29
N LEU A 181 -0.76 13.30 0.05
CA LEU A 181 0.52 12.66 -0.22
C LEU A 181 1.65 13.60 0.18
N GLU A 182 2.54 13.10 1.03
CA GLU A 182 3.70 13.80 1.57
C GLU A 182 4.97 13.36 0.85
N GLU A 183 5.04 12.09 0.48
CA GLU A 183 6.18 11.49 -0.18
C GLU A 183 5.78 10.64 -1.38
N LEU A 184 6.48 10.88 -2.50
CA LEU A 184 6.40 10.07 -3.71
C LEU A 184 7.81 9.61 -4.10
N ASP A 185 8.04 8.30 -4.06
CA ASP A 185 9.27 7.69 -4.54
C ASP A 185 9.05 6.98 -5.88
N MET A 186 9.72 7.46 -6.93
CA MET A 186 9.73 6.84 -8.27
C MET A 186 11.15 6.64 -8.78
N LYS A 187 12.17 6.58 -7.89
CA LYS A 187 13.57 6.35 -8.28
C LYS A 187 13.76 5.00 -8.98
N TYR A 188 14.88 4.83 -9.67
CA TYR A 188 15.21 3.61 -10.43
C TYR A 188 14.13 3.24 -11.44
N ASN A 189 13.59 4.25 -12.13
CA ASN A 189 12.72 4.12 -13.29
C ASN A 189 13.36 4.92 -14.45
N ALA A 190 12.85 4.78 -15.67
CA ALA A 190 13.36 5.49 -16.86
C ALA A 190 12.53 6.74 -17.20
N ILE A 191 12.16 7.53 -16.19
CA ILE A 191 11.27 8.70 -16.34
C ILE A 191 12.07 9.90 -16.85
N ASP A 192 11.79 10.33 -18.07
CA ASP A 192 12.42 11.51 -18.69
C ASP A 192 11.71 12.81 -18.30
N ASN A 193 10.38 12.76 -18.18
CA ASN A 193 9.56 13.95 -17.95
C ASN A 193 8.28 13.59 -17.17
N LEU A 194 7.86 14.50 -16.29
CA LEU A 194 6.54 14.46 -15.68
C LEU A 194 5.60 15.40 -16.43
N VAL A 195 4.52 14.89 -16.99
CA VAL A 195 3.48 15.72 -17.61
C VAL A 195 2.50 16.14 -16.53
N VAL A 196 2.54 17.42 -16.16
CA VAL A 196 1.63 18.02 -15.18
C VAL A 196 0.51 18.73 -15.94
N PRO A 197 -0.78 18.33 -15.77
CA PRO A 197 -1.90 18.99 -16.43
C PRO A 197 -1.99 20.48 -16.10
N LYS A 198 -2.55 21.28 -17.02
CA LYS A 198 -2.91 22.67 -16.73
C LYS A 198 -3.90 22.70 -15.55
N ASP A 199 -3.71 23.65 -14.64
CA ASP A 199 -4.52 23.82 -13.42
C ASP A 199 -4.48 22.61 -12.46
N TYR A 200 -3.36 21.87 -12.45
CA TYR A 200 -3.16 20.76 -11.52
C TYR A 200 -3.34 21.18 -10.06
N ARG A 201 -4.18 20.44 -9.34
CA ARG A 201 -4.55 20.72 -7.94
C ARG A 201 -4.19 19.59 -6.98
N GLY A 202 -3.54 18.55 -7.47
CA GLY A 202 -3.06 17.42 -6.69
C GLY A 202 -1.78 17.71 -5.92
N LEU A 203 -1.36 16.73 -5.12
CA LEU A 203 -0.05 16.72 -4.46
C LEU A 203 0.22 17.97 -3.60
N ARG A 204 -0.83 18.55 -3.01
CA ARG A 204 -0.76 19.80 -2.23
C ARG A 204 0.02 19.70 -0.91
N LYS A 205 0.31 18.48 -0.45
CA LYS A 205 1.15 18.23 0.73
C LYS A 205 2.48 17.58 0.37
N LEU A 206 2.75 17.36 -0.92
CA LEU A 206 3.93 16.62 -1.36
C LEU A 206 5.17 17.44 -1.01
N ASN A 207 5.91 16.96 -0.02
CA ASN A 207 7.12 17.61 0.48
C ASN A 207 8.37 16.95 -0.09
N THR A 208 8.32 15.64 -0.37
CA THR A 208 9.47 14.86 -0.84
C THR A 208 9.13 14.13 -2.13
N LEU A 209 9.94 14.39 -3.16
CA LEU A 209 9.90 13.69 -4.43
C LEU A 209 11.25 13.03 -4.67
N ARG A 210 11.25 11.72 -4.86
CA ARG A 210 12.44 10.96 -5.25
C ARG A 210 12.31 10.50 -6.69
N LEU A 211 13.26 10.92 -7.52
CA LEU A 211 13.39 10.56 -8.92
C LEU A 211 14.82 10.12 -9.20
N GLY A 212 15.00 9.46 -10.32
CA GLY A 212 16.32 9.05 -10.75
C GLY A 212 16.30 7.79 -11.59
N GLY A 213 17.29 7.69 -12.46
CA GLY A 213 17.53 6.51 -13.28
C GLY A 213 18.27 5.42 -12.53
N THR A 214 18.90 4.54 -13.30
CA THR A 214 19.93 3.62 -12.83
C THR A 214 21.30 4.09 -13.30
N ASP A 215 22.36 3.47 -12.77
CA ASP A 215 23.75 3.72 -13.20
C ASP A 215 23.97 3.52 -14.70
N ILE A 216 23.27 2.56 -15.32
CA ILE A 216 23.34 2.26 -16.76
C ILE A 216 22.33 3.02 -17.62
N ALA A 217 21.31 3.65 -17.02
CA ALA A 217 20.25 4.38 -17.71
C ALA A 217 19.94 5.68 -16.97
N MET A 218 20.89 6.62 -17.01
CA MET A 218 20.72 7.93 -16.40
C MET A 218 19.64 8.72 -17.14
N ILE A 219 18.81 9.45 -16.39
CA ILE A 219 17.77 10.32 -16.94
C ILE A 219 18.28 11.76 -17.12
N ASP A 220 17.68 12.50 -18.05
CA ASP A 220 17.94 13.92 -18.26
C ASP A 220 17.23 14.76 -17.17
N GLY A 221 18.01 15.17 -16.17
CA GLY A 221 17.51 15.95 -15.04
C GLY A 221 16.96 17.32 -15.45
N SER A 222 17.42 17.90 -16.56
CA SER A 222 16.95 19.22 -17.01
C SER A 222 15.47 19.21 -17.41
N LYS A 223 14.96 18.09 -17.95
CA LYS A 223 13.52 17.92 -18.28
C LYS A 223 12.66 17.75 -17.04
N VAL A 224 13.12 16.95 -16.08
CA VAL A 224 12.44 16.76 -14.79
C VAL A 224 12.27 18.09 -14.06
N LEU A 225 13.31 18.94 -14.05
CA LEU A 225 13.28 20.23 -13.38
C LEU A 225 12.25 21.22 -13.97
N GLN A 226 11.90 21.11 -15.26
CA GLN A 226 10.85 21.95 -15.87
C GLN A 226 9.46 21.65 -15.28
N SER A 227 9.21 20.40 -14.92
CA SER A 227 7.87 19.94 -14.51
C SER A 227 7.62 20.06 -13.02
N ILE A 228 8.67 19.96 -12.19
CA ILE A 228 8.55 20.10 -10.73
C ILE A 228 8.15 21.51 -10.29
N GLY A 229 8.42 22.54 -11.09
CA GLY A 229 8.02 23.93 -10.78
C GLY A 229 6.51 24.09 -10.62
N SER A 230 5.72 23.13 -11.14
CA SER A 230 4.27 23.07 -11.00
C SER A 230 3.79 22.41 -9.69
N LEU A 231 4.69 21.87 -8.87
CA LEU A 231 4.35 21.19 -7.61
C LEU A 231 4.44 22.18 -6.45
N PRO A 232 3.30 22.61 -5.86
CA PRO A 232 3.25 23.83 -5.05
C PRO A 232 3.86 23.70 -3.65
N SER A 233 4.24 22.51 -3.21
CA SER A 233 4.64 22.26 -1.82
C SER A 233 5.93 21.47 -1.67
N LEU A 234 6.61 21.21 -2.80
CA LEU A 234 7.82 20.40 -2.82
C LEU A 234 8.96 21.13 -2.09
N LYS A 235 9.56 20.44 -1.11
CA LYS A 235 10.68 20.97 -0.29
C LYS A 235 11.97 20.21 -0.52
N THR A 236 11.86 18.91 -0.79
CA THR A 236 13.00 18.01 -0.92
C THR A 236 12.88 17.23 -2.22
N LEU A 237 13.90 17.36 -3.05
CA LEU A 237 14.02 16.66 -4.32
C LEU A 237 15.29 15.82 -4.29
N TYR A 238 15.13 14.49 -4.42
CA TYR A 238 16.25 13.58 -4.63
C TYR A 238 16.33 13.22 -6.11
N LEU A 239 17.51 13.40 -6.71
CA LEU A 239 17.81 13.06 -8.10
C LEU A 239 19.00 12.11 -8.14
N LEU A 240 18.72 10.81 -8.20
CA LEU A 240 19.76 9.76 -8.28
C LEU A 240 20.05 9.45 -9.74
N TYR A 241 21.33 9.24 -10.10
CA TYR A 241 21.73 8.83 -11.46
C TYR A 241 21.08 9.71 -12.55
N THR A 242 21.26 11.03 -12.43
CA THR A 242 20.73 12.02 -13.38
C THR A 242 21.86 12.79 -14.02
N ASN A 243 21.68 13.17 -15.29
CA ASN A 243 22.61 14.02 -16.01
C ASN A 243 21.94 15.37 -16.30
N PHE A 244 22.70 16.46 -16.22
CA PHE A 244 22.23 17.81 -16.53
C PHE A 244 22.99 18.32 -17.75
N THR A 245 22.36 18.21 -18.91
CA THR A 245 23.01 18.51 -20.21
C THR A 245 22.61 19.87 -20.78
N GLY A 246 21.67 20.58 -20.15
CA GLY A 246 21.19 21.89 -20.61
C GLY A 246 20.85 22.84 -19.46
N THR A 247 20.67 24.11 -19.80
CA THR A 247 20.32 25.17 -18.84
C THR A 247 18.96 24.89 -18.19
N VAL A 248 18.95 24.86 -16.87
CA VAL A 248 17.71 24.73 -16.08
C VAL A 248 16.98 26.07 -16.11
N VAL A 249 15.98 26.19 -16.99
CA VAL A 249 15.09 27.35 -17.00
C VAL A 249 13.85 26.98 -16.22
N ASN A 250 13.74 27.50 -15.00
CA ASN A 250 12.54 27.31 -14.20
C ASN A 250 11.42 28.13 -14.85
N GLN A 251 10.36 27.48 -15.36
CA GLN A 251 9.15 28.18 -15.81
C GLN A 251 8.24 28.51 -14.61
N GLY A 252 8.85 28.90 -13.49
CA GLY A 252 8.13 29.31 -12.29
C GLY A 252 7.32 30.57 -12.57
N LYS A 253 6.03 30.50 -12.25
CA LYS A 253 5.24 31.69 -11.93
C LYS A 253 5.41 32.02 -10.46
#